data_AF-B7QJT4-F1
#
_entry.id   AF-B7QJT4-F1
#
_cell.length_a   1.000
_cell.length_b   1.000
_cell.length_c   1.000
_cell.angle_alpha   90.00
_cell.angle_beta   90.00
_cell.angle_gamma   90.00
#
_symmetry.space_group_name_H-M   'P 1'
#
loop_
_entity.id
_entity.type
_entity.pdbx_description
1 polymer ?
#
loop_
_entity_poly.entity_id
_entity_poly.type
_entity_poly.pdbx_seq_one_letter_code
_entity_poly.pdbx_strand_id
1 'polypeptide(L)'
;MKTEEALHSNDFRFPRSVLRDPIGRLFFAGTETATEWSGYINGGIQAGERAAREVLHAQGKLPKDQVWQKEPPNDLIVSQPFVDTFAEKYMPSVPAFLTAASLLAVPGLALSCFLLVKRDLLRFNYSDL
;
A
#
# COMPACT_ATOMS: atom_id res chain seq x y z
N MET A 1 7.79 -12.61 -31.16
CA MET A 1 9.15 -13.05 -30.81
C MET A 1 9.54 -12.43 -29.46
N LYS A 2 8.85 -12.83 -28.38
CA LYS A 2 9.11 -12.39 -26.99
C LYS A 2 8.57 -13.37 -25.95
N THR A 3 8.30 -14.60 -26.39
CA THR A 3 7.53 -15.62 -25.64
C THR A 3 8.40 -16.71 -25.02
N GLU A 4 9.71 -16.75 -25.30
CA GLU A 4 10.58 -17.83 -24.83
C GLU A 4 11.54 -17.43 -23.70
N GLU A 5 11.79 -16.14 -23.47
CA GLU A 5 12.73 -15.68 -22.42
C GLU A 5 12.15 -15.70 -20.99
N ALA A 6 10.87 -15.97 -20.81
CA ALA A 6 10.22 -15.95 -19.49
C ALA A 6 10.20 -17.32 -18.77
N LEU A 7 10.61 -18.42 -19.42
CA LEU A 7 10.46 -19.77 -18.87
C LEU A 7 11.62 -20.22 -17.96
N HIS A 8 12.69 -19.43 -17.81
CA HIS A 8 13.88 -19.83 -17.06
C HIS A 8 14.14 -19.07 -15.74
N SER A 9 13.29 -18.12 -15.34
CA SER A 9 13.40 -17.44 -14.05
C SER A 9 12.56 -18.14 -12.99
N ASN A 10 13.20 -18.72 -11.96
CA ASN A 10 12.58 -19.28 -10.75
C ASN A 10 11.87 -18.23 -9.85
N ASP A 11 11.45 -17.10 -10.41
CA ASP A 11 10.61 -16.12 -9.73
C ASP A 11 9.17 -16.33 -10.21
N PHE A 12 8.44 -17.21 -9.52
CA PHE A 12 7.00 -17.44 -9.72
C PHE A 12 6.18 -16.25 -9.17
N ARG A 13 6.52 -15.04 -9.61
CA ARG A 13 5.71 -13.84 -9.42
C ARG A 13 5.33 -13.36 -10.79
N PHE A 14 4.20 -13.87 -11.28
CA PHE A 14 3.58 -13.31 -12.48
C PHE A 14 3.38 -11.80 -12.25
N PRO A 15 3.95 -10.91 -13.08
CA PRO A 15 3.58 -9.52 -13.01
C PRO A 15 2.07 -9.45 -13.20
N ARG A 16 1.36 -8.69 -12.35
CA ARG A 16 -0.12 -8.56 -12.38
C ARG A 16 -0.68 -8.16 -13.77
N SER A 17 0.17 -7.73 -14.69
CA SER A 17 -0.17 -7.49 -16.10
C SER A 17 -0.56 -8.77 -16.83
N VAL A 18 0.14 -9.89 -16.61
CA VAL A 18 -0.03 -11.11 -17.42
C VAL A 18 -1.41 -11.74 -17.25
N LEU A 19 -2.06 -11.55 -16.09
CA LEU A 19 -3.37 -12.13 -15.79
C LEU A 19 -4.49 -11.64 -16.71
N ARG A 20 -4.35 -10.45 -17.30
CA ARG A 20 -5.36 -9.85 -18.17
C ARG A 20 -4.88 -9.64 -19.60
N ASP A 21 -3.59 -9.84 -19.86
CA ASP A 21 -3.01 -9.65 -21.19
C ASP A 21 -3.60 -10.68 -22.17
N PRO A 22 -4.13 -10.25 -23.33
CA PRO A 22 -4.73 -11.18 -24.28
C PRO A 22 -3.67 -12.07 -24.92
N ILE A 23 -3.99 -13.35 -25.11
CA ILE A 23 -3.16 -14.31 -25.84
C ILE A 23 -3.79 -14.56 -27.20
N GLY A 24 -3.31 -13.85 -28.21
CA GLY A 24 -3.86 -13.92 -29.56
C GLY A 24 -5.30 -13.40 -29.62
N ARG A 25 -6.27 -14.31 -29.84
CA ARG A 25 -7.71 -14.00 -29.84
C ARG A 25 -8.41 -14.39 -28.53
N LEU A 26 -7.67 -14.86 -27.54
CA LEU A 26 -8.19 -15.18 -26.21
C LEU A 26 -8.06 -13.96 -25.31
N PHE A 27 -9.19 -13.50 -24.80
CA PHE A 27 -9.29 -12.40 -23.84
C PHE A 27 -9.77 -12.94 -22.51
N PHE A 28 -9.14 -12.52 -21.43
CA PHE A 28 -9.39 -13.05 -20.09
C PHE A 28 -10.33 -12.12 -19.32
N ALA A 29 -11.48 -12.65 -18.90
CA ALA A 29 -12.40 -12.02 -17.95
C ALA A 29 -12.25 -12.68 -16.57
N GLY A 30 -13.28 -12.58 -15.72
CA GLY A 30 -13.27 -13.15 -14.37
C GLY A 30 -12.86 -12.13 -13.30
N THR A 31 -13.37 -12.32 -12.09
CA THR A 31 -13.26 -11.34 -11.00
C THR A 31 -11.81 -11.01 -10.64
N GLU A 32 -10.91 -11.97 -10.85
CA GLU A 32 -9.48 -11.94 -10.58
C GLU A 32 -8.72 -11.03 -11.55
N THR A 33 -9.33 -10.72 -12.70
CA THR A 33 -8.77 -9.81 -13.72
C THR A 33 -9.26 -8.36 -13.56
N ALA A 34 -10.16 -8.12 -12.60
CA ALA A 34 -10.70 -6.79 -12.31
C ALA A 34 -9.66 -5.87 -11.67
N THR A 35 -9.80 -4.56 -11.89
CA THR A 35 -8.96 -3.54 -11.24
C THR A 35 -9.59 -3.01 -9.96
N GLU A 36 -10.93 -3.07 -9.87
CA GLU A 36 -11.69 -2.65 -8.70
C GLU A 36 -12.56 -3.81 -8.22
N TRP A 37 -12.65 -3.99 -6.90
CA TRP A 37 -13.47 -5.04 -6.28
C TRP A 37 -13.17 -6.46 -6.81
N SER A 38 -11.90 -6.76 -7.08
CA SER A 38 -11.47 -8.12 -7.44
C SER A 38 -11.91 -9.13 -6.38
N GLY A 39 -12.45 -10.27 -6.82
CA GLY A 39 -13.06 -11.29 -5.93
C GLY A 39 -14.52 -11.02 -5.54
N TYR A 40 -15.08 -9.87 -5.93
CA TYR A 40 -16.50 -9.56 -5.75
C TYR A 40 -17.24 -9.57 -7.08
N ILE A 41 -18.57 -9.62 -7.01
CA ILE A 41 -19.46 -9.59 -8.19
C ILE A 41 -19.18 -8.36 -9.06
N ASN A 42 -19.01 -7.17 -8.46
CA ASN A 42 -18.67 -5.95 -9.20
C ASN A 42 -17.38 -6.08 -10.02
N GLY A 43 -16.34 -6.71 -9.46
CA GLY A 43 -15.12 -7.00 -10.20
C GLY A 43 -15.37 -7.93 -11.39
N GLY A 44 -16.23 -8.94 -11.21
CA GLY A 44 -16.65 -9.83 -12.29
C GLY A 44 -17.35 -9.11 -13.44
N ILE A 45 -18.29 -8.20 -13.12
CA ILE A 45 -18.99 -7.37 -14.10
C ILE A 45 -18.00 -6.47 -14.85
N GLN A 46 -17.18 -5.71 -14.11
CA GLN A 46 -16.16 -4.84 -14.67
C GLN A 46 -15.22 -5.61 -15.62
N ALA A 47 -14.72 -6.77 -15.18
CA ALA A 47 -13.81 -7.59 -15.96
C ALA A 47 -14.47 -8.15 -17.22
N GLY A 48 -15.72 -8.61 -17.14
CA GLY A 48 -16.49 -9.14 -18.27
C GLY A 48 -16.76 -8.09 -19.34
N GLU A 49 -17.25 -6.91 -18.94
CA GLU A 49 -17.52 -5.81 -19.87
C GLU A 49 -16.26 -5.30 -20.54
N ARG A 50 -15.16 -5.20 -19.80
CA ARG A 50 -13.85 -4.81 -20.35
C ARG A 50 -13.34 -5.85 -21.34
N ALA A 51 -13.40 -7.14 -21.03
CA ALA A 51 -13.00 -8.20 -21.97
C ALA A 51 -13.85 -8.19 -23.25
N ALA A 52 -15.16 -7.97 -23.14
CA ALA A 52 -16.04 -7.81 -24.29
C ALA A 52 -15.65 -6.59 -25.14
N ARG A 53 -15.30 -5.46 -24.51
CA ARG A 53 -14.82 -4.26 -25.20
C ARG A 53 -13.44 -4.44 -25.84
N GLU A 54 -12.54 -5.22 -25.24
CA GLU A 54 -11.28 -5.60 -25.85
C GLU A 54 -11.50 -6.40 -27.14
N VAL A 55 -12.46 -7.33 -27.14
CA VAL A 55 -12.87 -8.06 -28.35
C VAL A 55 -13.46 -7.10 -29.40
N LEU A 56 -14.34 -6.18 -29.00
CA LEU A 56 -14.91 -5.18 -29.93
C LEU A 56 -13.84 -4.25 -30.52
N HIS A 57 -12.84 -3.88 -29.72
CA HIS A 57 -11.69 -3.11 -30.19
C HIS A 57 -10.86 -3.91 -31.19
N ALA A 58 -10.58 -5.18 -30.92
CA ALA A 58 -9.89 -6.07 -31.86
C ALA A 58 -10.68 -6.27 -33.17
N GLN A 59 -12.01 -6.16 -33.14
CA GLN A 59 -12.88 -6.16 -34.32
C GLN A 59 -12.94 -4.80 -35.04
N GLY A 60 -12.24 -3.77 -34.55
CA GLY A 60 -12.27 -2.42 -35.12
C GLY A 60 -13.58 -1.65 -34.88
N LYS A 61 -14.45 -2.14 -33.99
CA LYS A 61 -15.76 -1.53 -33.70
C LYS A 61 -15.72 -0.50 -32.58
N LEU A 62 -14.68 -0.53 -31.77
CA LEU A 62 -14.52 0.33 -30.58
C LEU A 62 -13.10 0.91 -30.57
N PRO A 63 -12.91 2.21 -30.31
CA PRO A 63 -11.58 2.78 -30.15
C PRO A 63 -10.96 2.36 -28.79
N LYS A 64 -9.62 2.38 -28.71
CA LYS A 64 -8.87 1.82 -27.56
C LYS A 64 -9.14 2.54 -26.24
N ASP A 65 -9.40 3.84 -26.31
CA ASP A 65 -9.74 4.70 -25.17
C ASP A 65 -11.05 4.29 -24.48
N GLN A 66 -11.99 3.72 -25.23
CA GLN A 66 -13.28 3.30 -24.69
C GLN A 66 -13.28 1.89 -24.09
N VAL A 67 -12.17 1.15 -24.20
CA VAL A 67 -12.04 -0.19 -23.60
C VAL A 67 -12.14 -0.12 -22.08
N TRP A 68 -11.62 0.96 -21.49
CA TRP A 68 -11.73 1.24 -20.06
C TRP A 68 -12.73 2.37 -19.86
N GLN A 69 -13.82 2.09 -19.17
CA GLN A 69 -14.83 3.09 -18.81
C GLN A 69 -15.04 3.02 -17.30
N LYS A 70 -15.19 4.19 -16.69
CA LYS A 70 -15.52 4.30 -15.29
C LYS A 70 -17.04 4.27 -15.15
N GLU A 71 -17.54 3.40 -14.29
CA GLU A 71 -18.96 3.32 -13.99
C GLU A 71 -19.41 4.64 -13.33
N PRO A 72 -20.53 5.25 -13.78
CA PRO A 72 -21.09 6.40 -13.09
C PRO A 72 -21.46 6.05 -11.63
N PRO A 73 -21.32 6.99 -10.69
CA PRO A 73 -21.77 6.78 -9.31
C PRO A 73 -23.25 6.44 -9.24
N ASN A 74 -23.63 5.58 -8.29
CA ASN A 74 -25.01 5.20 -8.07
C ASN A 74 -25.70 6.20 -7.13
N ASP A 75 -26.83 6.76 -7.55
CA ASP A 75 -27.60 7.74 -6.75
C ASP A 75 -28.34 7.13 -5.55
N LEU A 76 -28.65 5.83 -5.60
CA LEU A 76 -29.38 5.11 -4.55
C LEU A 76 -28.46 4.64 -3.42
N ILE A 77 -27.19 4.36 -3.73
CA ILE A 77 -26.20 3.83 -2.79
C ILE A 77 -24.94 4.70 -2.88
N VAL A 78 -24.97 5.81 -2.15
CA VAL A 78 -23.88 6.78 -2.13
C VAL A 78 -22.77 6.29 -1.20
N SER A 79 -21.51 6.31 -1.68
CA SER A 79 -20.35 6.05 -0.84
C SER A 79 -20.05 7.24 0.06
N GLN A 80 -19.96 7.01 1.37
CA GLN A 80 -19.44 8.01 2.29
C GLN A 80 -17.91 8.00 2.25
N PRO A 81 -17.25 9.17 2.29
CA PRO A 81 -15.80 9.22 2.36
C PRO A 81 -15.32 8.68 3.70
N PHE A 82 -14.24 7.90 3.69
CA PHE A 82 -13.52 7.56 4.91
C PHE A 82 -12.79 8.81 5.41
N VAL A 83 -13.08 9.23 6.63
CA VAL A 83 -12.46 10.39 7.27
C VAL A 83 -11.60 9.93 8.44
N ASP A 84 -10.31 10.22 8.38
CA ASP A 84 -9.39 9.91 9.48
C ASP A 84 -9.35 11.09 10.46
N THR A 85 -9.37 10.79 11.76
CA THR A 85 -9.19 11.78 12.81
C THR A 85 -7.73 12.21 12.95
N PHE A 86 -7.48 13.32 13.66
CA PHE A 86 -6.12 13.80 13.94
C PHE A 86 -5.27 12.73 14.64
N ALA A 87 -5.81 12.07 15.67
CA ALA A 87 -5.08 11.07 16.42
C ALA A 87 -4.76 9.84 15.56
N GLU A 88 -5.72 9.31 14.79
CA GLU A 88 -5.49 8.18 13.87
C GLU A 88 -4.40 8.48 12.83
N LYS A 89 -4.31 9.73 12.38
CA LYS A 89 -3.32 10.15 11.39
C LYS A 89 -1.91 10.33 11.96
N TYR A 90 -1.78 10.84 13.18
CA TYR A 90 -0.49 11.29 13.72
C TYR A 90 0.05 10.45 14.89
N MET A 91 -0.76 9.56 15.48
CA MET A 91 -0.25 8.70 16.55
C MET A 91 0.87 7.80 16.03
N PRO A 92 2.02 7.76 16.74
CA PRO A 92 3.14 6.91 16.33
C PRO A 92 2.77 5.44 16.47
N SER A 93 3.40 4.59 15.65
CA SER A 93 3.33 3.15 15.85
C SER A 93 4.03 2.75 17.15
N VAL A 94 3.69 1.58 17.70
CA VAL A 94 4.31 1.04 18.93
C VAL A 94 5.86 1.10 18.89
N PRO A 95 6.57 0.65 17.84
CA PRO A 95 8.02 0.76 17.81
C PRO A 95 8.52 2.21 17.74
N ALA A 96 7.83 3.09 17.01
CA ALA A 96 8.20 4.52 16.95
C ALA A 96 8.01 5.19 18.32
N PHE A 97 6.94 4.84 19.04
CA PHE A 97 6.69 5.29 20.40
C PHE A 97 7.78 4.82 21.36
N LEU A 98 8.10 3.52 21.39
CA LEU A 98 9.15 2.97 22.26
C LEU A 98 10.53 3.57 21.94
N THR A 99 10.80 3.85 20.67
CA THR A 99 12.04 4.50 20.23
C THR A 99 12.11 5.94 20.71
N ALA A 100 11.04 6.71 20.56
CA ALA A 100 10.98 8.07 21.08
C ALA A 100 11.11 8.09 22.61
N ALA A 101 10.45 7.17 23.31
CA ALA A 101 10.53 7.05 24.76
C ALA A 101 11.95 6.71 25.23
N SER A 102 12.65 5.78 24.57
CA SER A 102 14.02 5.41 24.93
C SER A 102 15.03 6.51 24.62
N LEU A 103 14.89 7.20 23.48
CA LEU A 103 15.73 8.34 23.11
C LEU A 103 15.59 9.52 24.07
N LEU A 104 14.44 9.67 24.73
CA LEU A 104 14.25 10.68 25.77
C LEU A 104 14.74 10.18 27.14
N ALA A 105 14.45 8.93 27.50
CA ALA A 105 14.75 8.39 28.83
C ALA A 105 16.25 8.16 29.06
N VAL A 106 16.97 7.57 28.09
CA VAL A 106 18.39 7.19 28.24
C VAL A 106 19.30 8.41 28.49
N PRO A 107 19.31 9.46 27.66
CA PRO A 107 20.14 10.64 27.93
C PRO A 107 19.71 11.40 29.19
N GLY A 108 18.41 11.41 29.51
CA GLY A 108 17.90 12.03 30.74
C GLY A 108 18.47 11.37 32.00
N LEU A 109 18.47 10.03 32.04
CA LEU A 109 19.08 9.27 33.14
C LEU A 109 20.61 9.45 33.20
N ALA A 110 21.28 9.46 32.05
CA ALA A 110 22.73 9.67 31.97
C ALA A 110 23.14 11.05 32.50
N LEU A 111 22.43 12.11 32.10
CA LEU A 111 22.67 13.47 32.58
C LEU A 111 22.40 13.60 34.09
N SER A 112 21.29 13.03 34.57
CA SER A 112 20.94 13.03 35.99
C SER A 112 22.03 12.35 36.83
N CYS A 113 22.49 11.16 36.40
CA CYS A 113 23.58 10.44 37.06
C CYS A 113 24.88 11.26 37.10
N PHE A 114 25.26 11.88 35.98
CA PHE A 114 26.43 12.76 35.91
C PHE A 114 26.35 13.94 36.89
N LEU A 115 25.18 14.58 36.98
CA LEU A 115 24.97 15.70 37.91
C LEU A 115 25.02 15.27 39.37
N LEU A 116 24.49 14.10 39.72
CA LEU A 116 24.56 13.56 41.08
C LEU A 116 26.00 13.24 41.50
N VAL A 117 26.76 12.56 40.64
CA VAL A 117 28.18 12.26 40.90
C VAL A 117 28.99 13.55 41.04
N LYS A 118 28.80 14.53 40.15
CA LYS A 118 29.47 15.82 40.23
C LYS A 118 29.12 16.57 41.52
N ARG A 119 27.84 16.53 41.95
CA ARG A 119 27.38 17.17 43.19
C ARG A 119 28.04 16.53 44.42
N ASP A 120 28.12 15.21 44.46
CA ASP A 120 28.67 14.48 45.61
C ASP A 120 30.20 14.67 45.69
N LEU A 121 30.90 14.73 44.54
CA LEU A 121 32.33 15.09 44.48
C LEU A 121 32.61 16.53 44.97
N LEU A 122 31.75 17.49 44.61
CA LEU A 122 31.88 18.87 45.09
C LEU A 122 31.62 18.99 46.60
N ARG A 123 30.71 18.17 47.15
CA ARG A 123 30.47 18.13 48.60
C ARG A 123 31.67 17.57 49.37
N PHE A 124 32.28 16.50 48.87
CA PHE A 124 33.47 15.90 49.48
C PHE A 124 34.65 16.89 49.53
N ASN A 125 34.91 17.61 48.45
CA ASN A 125 36.01 18.57 48.37
C ASN A 125 35.82 19.82 49.25
N TYR A 126 34.59 20.12 49.69
CA TYR A 126 34.29 21.24 50.59
C TYR A 126 34.37 20.87 52.07
N SER A 127 34.36 19.57 52.40
CA SER A 127 34.49 19.07 53.77
C SER A 127 35.94 18.84 54.22
N ASP A 128 36.90 18.92 53.30
CA ASP A 128 38.34 18.78 53.55
C ASP A 128 39.10 20.14 53.63
N LEU A 129 38.36 21.27 53.67
CA LEU A 129 38.84 22.65 53.90
C LEU A 129 38.30 23.19 55.22
#